data_AF-A0A1Y2CEI9-F1
#
_entry.id   AF-A0A1Y2CEI9-F1
#
_cell.length_a   1.000
_cell.length_b   1.000
_cell.length_c   1.000
_cell.angle_alpha   90.00
_cell.angle_beta   90.00
_cell.angle_gamma   90.00
#
_symmetry.space_group_name_H-M   'P 1'
#
loop_
_entity.id
_entity.type
_entity.pdbx_description
1 polymer ?
#
loop_
_entity_poly.entity_id
_entity_poly.type
_entity_poly.pdbx_seq_one_letter_code
_entity_poly.pdbx_strand_id
1 'polypeptide(L)'
;MAQNNTNQTMEQPMTLWQEYIDTEALINVCETWVVFGVSLLQLCILLKLIWNERIKPTLLAFFKASLTRFNVMLFSMILIMFLVSLPLDSTQIWFNTYSNLLISGFHILALYYSWFRGIPVIDVLMPMVRPYVFAWLVVYSILLAIIDALIIVIDFSLNSEFQDIMKNYLGYLDVVSGFLAFGFEAFVVGVYGYYLWRMKEQDFGVNTSRERIICIYGAIGTLFIFLLQLSIILVVNWTQLEVPTVSVELLTIVLSVQAFSPTAYLFVQLAMKRALFVNKKNAPALNQGSDKAATNQKSIKAL
;
A
#
# COMPACT_ATOMS: atom_id res chain seq x y z
N MET A 1 61.48 7.91 31.37
CA MET A 1 60.15 7.77 31.99
C MET A 1 59.44 9.11 31.86
N ALA A 2 58.51 9.21 30.92
CA ALA A 2 57.51 10.27 30.87
C ALA A 2 56.32 9.71 30.08
N GLN A 3 55.49 8.92 30.76
CA GLN A 3 54.13 8.64 30.33
C GLN A 3 53.31 9.85 30.77
N ASN A 4 52.84 10.67 29.83
CA ASN A 4 51.86 11.69 30.12
C ASN A 4 50.61 11.43 29.28
N ASN A 5 49.69 10.72 29.95
CA ASN A 5 48.26 10.60 29.73
C ASN A 5 47.67 11.40 28.57
N THR A 6 47.52 10.72 27.43
CA THR A 6 46.51 11.06 26.44
C THR A 6 45.18 10.51 26.95
N ASN A 7 44.60 11.16 27.95
CA ASN A 7 43.17 10.99 28.26
C ASN A 7 42.39 11.72 27.17
N GLN A 8 42.32 11.11 25.97
CA GLN A 8 41.23 11.37 25.05
C GLN A 8 39.99 10.81 25.71
N THR A 9 39.27 11.68 26.41
CA THR A 9 37.87 11.48 26.73
C THR A 9 37.16 11.10 25.44
N MET A 10 36.71 9.85 25.36
CA MET A 10 35.73 9.38 24.38
C MET A 10 34.44 10.18 24.59
N GLU A 11 34.41 11.43 24.11
CA GLU A 11 33.19 12.21 23.87
C GLU A 11 32.56 11.63 22.59
N GLN A 12 31.91 10.48 22.72
CA GLN A 12 30.48 10.29 22.92
C GLN A 12 29.76 10.07 21.57
N PRO A 13 29.48 8.81 21.17
CA PRO A 13 28.69 8.49 19.98
C PRO A 13 27.26 9.08 19.99
N MET A 14 26.79 9.57 21.14
CA MET A 14 25.48 10.20 21.30
C MET A 14 25.34 11.54 20.55
N THR A 15 26.42 12.29 20.33
CA THR A 15 26.34 13.58 19.61
C THR A 15 26.10 13.42 18.11
N LEU A 16 26.54 12.30 17.52
CA LEU A 16 26.44 12.07 16.07
C LEU A 16 25.00 11.78 15.62
N TRP A 17 24.22 11.07 16.42
CA TRP A 17 22.82 10.73 16.11
C TRP A 17 21.84 11.82 16.55
N GLN A 18 22.24 12.76 17.41
CA GLN A 18 21.34 13.78 17.95
C GLN A 18 20.70 14.63 16.83
N GLU A 19 21.50 15.07 15.85
CA GLU A 19 20.99 15.84 14.71
C GLU A 19 19.94 15.06 13.89
N TYR A 20 20.13 13.74 13.74
CA TYR A 20 19.18 12.86 13.03
C TYR A 20 17.89 12.72 13.83
N ILE A 21 17.98 12.49 15.14
CA ILE A 21 16.83 12.32 16.03
C ILE A 21 15.99 13.60 16.08
N ASP A 22 16.63 14.77 16.23
CA ASP A 22 15.94 16.05 16.31
C ASP A 22 15.24 16.39 14.98
N THR A 23 15.90 16.11 13.86
CA THR A 23 15.36 16.33 12.52
C THR A 23 14.19 15.38 12.23
N GLU A 24 14.35 14.09 12.53
CA GLU A 24 13.32 13.07 12.40
C GLU A 24 12.07 13.43 13.22
N ALA A 25 12.23 13.84 14.48
CA ALA A 25 11.12 14.22 15.33
C ALA A 25 10.31 15.39 14.75
N LEU A 26 10.99 16.41 14.24
CA LEU A 26 10.34 17.57 13.61
C LEU A 26 9.57 17.17 12.34
N ILE A 27 10.22 16.39 11.46
CA ILE A 27 9.64 15.93 10.20
C ILE A 27 8.43 15.04 10.46
N ASN A 28 8.54 14.07 11.37
CA ASN A 28 7.46 13.15 11.74
C ASN A 28 6.20 13.91 12.20
N VAL A 29 6.36 14.98 12.99
CA VAL A 29 5.22 15.84 13.39
C VAL A 29 4.59 16.51 12.17
N CYS A 30 5.37 17.13 11.30
CA CYS A 30 4.87 17.79 10.11
C CYS A 30 4.16 16.80 9.16
N GLU A 31 4.79 15.66 8.89
CA GLU A 31 4.27 14.63 7.99
C GLU A 31 2.99 14.01 8.54
N THR A 32 2.92 13.75 9.85
CA THR A 32 1.70 13.24 10.50
C THR A 32 0.50 14.14 10.23
N TRP A 33 0.65 15.46 10.39
CA TRP A 33 -0.43 16.40 10.10
C TRP A 33 -0.81 16.45 8.62
N VAL A 34 0.18 16.35 7.73
CA VAL A 34 -0.07 16.29 6.28
C VAL A 34 -0.81 15.01 5.91
N VAL A 35 -0.35 13.84 6.36
CA VAL A 35 -0.97 12.54 6.09
C VAL A 35 -2.38 12.48 6.69
N PHE A 36 -2.59 13.04 7.87
CA PHE A 36 -3.93 13.19 8.48
C PHE A 36 -4.87 14.00 7.57
N GLY A 37 -4.45 15.20 7.16
CA GLY A 37 -5.25 16.08 6.29
C GLY A 37 -5.52 15.46 4.92
N VAL A 38 -4.52 14.80 4.34
CA VAL A 38 -4.64 14.07 3.07
C VAL A 38 -5.60 12.89 3.19
N SER A 39 -5.53 12.12 4.28
CA SER A 39 -6.42 10.97 4.51
C SER A 39 -7.87 11.41 4.67
N LEU A 40 -8.12 12.55 5.34
CA LEU A 40 -9.46 13.14 5.42
C LEU A 40 -9.98 13.56 4.04
N LEU A 41 -9.13 14.19 3.23
CA LEU A 41 -9.48 14.54 1.85
C LEU A 41 -9.80 13.29 1.01
N GLN A 42 -8.99 12.23 1.13
CA GLN A 42 -9.20 10.95 0.44
C GLN A 42 -10.52 10.30 0.85
N LEU A 43 -10.89 10.38 2.13
CA LEU A 43 -12.17 9.90 2.63
C LEU A 43 -13.33 10.67 2.01
N CYS A 44 -13.26 12.00 1.96
CA CYS A 44 -14.25 12.85 1.30
C CYS A 44 -14.40 12.51 -0.20
N ILE A 45 -13.29 12.28 -0.91
CA ILE A 45 -13.31 11.87 -2.31
C ILE A 45 -13.97 10.49 -2.46
N LEU A 46 -13.64 9.52 -1.61
CA LEU A 46 -14.23 8.19 -1.65
C LEU A 46 -15.74 8.25 -1.42
N LEU A 47 -16.19 8.98 -0.39
CA LEU A 47 -17.61 9.16 -0.08
C LEU A 47 -18.35 9.79 -1.25
N LYS A 48 -17.77 10.82 -1.88
CA LYS A 48 -18.33 11.44 -3.09
C LYS A 48 -18.40 10.46 -4.26
N LEU A 49 -17.39 9.61 -4.47
CA LEU A 49 -17.42 8.58 -5.52
C LEU A 49 -18.50 7.54 -5.27
N ILE A 50 -18.63 7.03 -4.04
CA ILE A 50 -19.68 6.07 -3.66
C ILE A 50 -21.07 6.70 -3.81
N TRP A 51 -21.22 7.95 -3.42
CA TRP A 51 -22.46 8.71 -3.59
C TRP A 51 -22.86 8.85 -5.07
N ASN A 52 -21.89 8.96 -5.98
CA ASN A 52 -22.15 9.02 -7.42
C ASN A 52 -22.42 7.64 -8.04
N GLU A 53 -22.01 6.54 -7.40
CA GLU A 53 -22.22 5.17 -7.89
C GLU A 53 -23.65 4.64 -7.71
N ARG A 54 -24.42 5.22 -6.80
CA ARG A 54 -25.77 4.76 -6.49
C ARG A 54 -26.72 4.95 -7.68
N ILE A 55 -27.56 3.95 -7.91
CA ILE A 55 -28.60 3.98 -8.96
C ILE A 55 -29.76 4.90 -8.56
N LYS A 56 -30.07 4.97 -7.25
CA LYS A 56 -31.14 5.78 -6.68
C LYS A 56 -30.58 6.63 -5.53
N PRO A 57 -31.09 7.85 -5.30
CA PRO A 57 -30.65 8.72 -4.21
C PRO A 57 -31.22 8.28 -2.85
N THR A 58 -31.12 7.00 -2.51
CA THR A 58 -31.60 6.43 -1.24
C THR A 58 -30.43 5.99 -0.37
N LEU A 59 -30.59 6.08 0.95
CA LEU A 59 -29.57 5.64 1.92
C LEU A 59 -29.24 4.15 1.77
N LEU A 60 -30.26 3.30 1.54
CA LEU A 60 -30.06 1.87 1.32
C LEU A 60 -29.17 1.59 0.08
N ALA A 61 -29.35 2.37 -1.00
CA ALA A 61 -28.53 2.24 -2.19
C ALA A 61 -27.08 2.69 -1.93
N PHE A 62 -26.90 3.72 -1.09
CA PHE A 62 -25.57 4.14 -0.63
C PHE A 62 -24.87 3.03 0.16
N PHE A 63 -25.50 2.47 1.20
CA PHE A 63 -24.92 1.37 1.98
C PHE A 63 -24.56 0.15 1.12
N LYS A 64 -25.44 -0.22 0.19
CA LYS A 64 -25.16 -1.32 -0.75
C LYS A 64 -23.94 -1.02 -1.64
N ALA A 65 -23.77 0.23 -2.10
CA ALA A 65 -22.61 0.63 -2.86
C ALA A 65 -21.33 0.64 -1.99
N SER A 66 -21.42 1.13 -0.74
CA SER A 66 -20.31 1.15 0.22
C SER A 66 -19.79 -0.26 0.56
N LEU A 67 -20.67 -1.26 0.60
CA LEU A 67 -20.34 -2.64 0.98
C LEU A 67 -19.72 -3.48 -0.15
N THR A 68 -19.40 -2.90 -1.30
CA THR A 68 -18.64 -3.62 -2.32
C THR A 68 -17.22 -3.89 -1.83
N ARG A 69 -16.65 -5.07 -2.14
CA ARG A 69 -15.30 -5.46 -1.68
C ARG A 69 -14.24 -4.39 -1.93
N PHE A 70 -14.25 -3.78 -3.13
CA PHE A 70 -13.34 -2.69 -3.48
C PHE A 70 -13.50 -1.45 -2.60
N ASN A 71 -14.72 -1.06 -2.26
CA ASN A 71 -14.98 0.11 -1.44
C ASN A 71 -14.63 -0.13 0.03
N VAL A 72 -14.95 -1.32 0.54
CA VAL A 72 -14.58 -1.72 1.91
C VAL A 72 -13.06 -1.70 2.07
N MET A 73 -12.32 -2.35 1.17
CA MET A 73 -10.86 -2.38 1.26
C MET A 73 -10.25 -0.98 1.13
N LEU A 74 -10.71 -0.16 0.17
CA LEU A 74 -10.20 1.19 -0.01
C LEU A 74 -10.52 2.09 1.19
N PHE A 75 -11.73 1.97 1.74
CA PHE A 75 -12.11 2.65 2.99
C PHE A 75 -11.23 2.21 4.16
N SER A 76 -11.02 0.91 4.34
CA SER A 76 -10.17 0.37 5.41
C SER A 76 -8.74 0.87 5.30
N MET A 77 -8.15 0.90 4.11
CA MET A 77 -6.79 1.42 3.92
C MET A 77 -6.70 2.93 4.22
N ILE A 78 -7.68 3.75 3.79
CA ILE A 78 -7.73 5.19 4.11
C ILE A 78 -7.91 5.39 5.62
N LEU A 79 -8.79 4.60 6.24
CA LEU A 79 -9.03 4.65 7.67
C LEU A 79 -7.77 4.31 8.47
N ILE A 80 -7.03 3.28 8.05
CA ILE A 80 -5.74 2.94 8.67
C ILE A 80 -4.77 4.12 8.60
N MET A 81 -4.58 4.73 7.42
CA MET A 81 -3.69 5.90 7.29
C MET A 81 -4.15 7.08 8.15
N PHE A 82 -5.45 7.31 8.25
CA PHE A 82 -6.02 8.31 9.15
C PHE A 82 -5.73 8.01 10.62
N LEU A 83 -5.87 6.75 11.04
CA LEU A 83 -5.65 6.31 12.42
C LEU A 83 -4.19 6.33 12.85
N VAL A 84 -3.27 5.89 11.98
CA VAL A 84 -1.81 5.99 12.20
C VAL A 84 -1.39 7.45 12.39
N SER A 85 -2.06 8.37 11.69
CA SER A 85 -1.72 9.79 11.71
C SER A 85 -2.45 10.59 12.79
N LEU A 86 -3.10 9.92 13.75
CA LEU A 86 -3.68 10.63 14.88
C LEU A 86 -2.54 11.21 15.74
N PRO A 87 -2.61 12.49 16.13
CA PRO A 87 -1.58 13.16 16.93
C PRO A 87 -1.67 12.70 18.39
N LEU A 88 -1.43 11.42 18.62
CA LEU A 88 -1.28 10.81 19.93
C LEU A 88 0.17 10.99 20.38
N ASP A 89 0.39 10.89 21.68
CA ASP A 89 1.72 11.01 22.28
C ASP A 89 2.63 9.88 21.79
N SER A 90 3.56 10.22 20.88
CA SER A 90 4.46 9.27 20.22
C SER A 90 5.52 8.68 21.14
N THR A 91 5.65 9.21 22.36
CA THR A 91 6.61 8.74 23.36
C THR A 91 6.18 7.45 24.05
N GLN A 92 4.91 7.04 23.88
CA GLN A 92 4.37 5.86 24.55
C GLN A 92 4.63 4.59 23.73
N ILE A 93 5.15 3.55 24.37
CA ILE A 93 5.41 2.23 23.75
C ILE A 93 4.17 1.69 23.01
N TRP A 94 2.98 1.88 23.60
CA TRP A 94 1.72 1.47 22.98
C TRP A 94 1.46 2.13 21.63
N PHE A 95 1.93 3.37 21.42
CA PHE A 95 1.79 4.08 20.15
C PHE A 95 2.64 3.45 19.06
N ASN A 96 3.88 3.06 19.37
CA ASN A 96 4.76 2.36 18.41
C ASN A 96 4.15 1.03 17.96
N THR A 97 3.75 0.19 18.94
CA THR A 97 3.07 -1.08 18.68
C THR A 97 1.78 -0.89 17.85
N TYR A 98 0.95 0.09 18.22
CA TYR A 98 -0.29 0.40 17.50
C TYR A 98 -0.03 0.82 16.05
N SER A 99 0.93 1.72 15.83
CA SER A 99 1.28 2.22 14.51
C SER A 99 1.84 1.12 13.62
N ASN A 100 2.72 0.26 14.16
CA ASN A 100 3.27 -0.88 13.42
C ASN A 100 2.17 -1.86 13.00
N LEU A 101 1.28 -2.25 13.92
CA LEU A 101 0.16 -3.14 13.59
C LEU A 101 -0.74 -2.56 12.50
N LEU A 102 -1.01 -1.26 12.56
CA LEU A 102 -1.81 -0.58 11.55
C LEU A 102 -1.09 -0.53 10.19
N ILE A 103 0.19 -0.19 10.14
CA ILE A 103 0.98 -0.14 8.90
C ILE A 103 1.10 -1.55 8.28
N SER A 104 1.36 -2.58 9.09
CA SER A 104 1.31 -3.99 8.65
C SER A 104 -0.06 -4.36 8.09
N GLY A 105 -1.13 -3.93 8.76
CA GLY A 105 -2.51 -4.05 8.26
C GLY A 105 -2.72 -3.36 6.91
N PHE A 106 -2.17 -2.16 6.72
CA PHE A 106 -2.19 -1.47 5.43
C PHE A 106 -1.48 -2.28 4.34
N HIS A 107 -0.27 -2.79 4.60
CA HIS A 107 0.47 -3.60 3.64
C HIS A 107 -0.30 -4.84 3.20
N ILE A 108 -0.87 -5.59 4.15
CA ILE A 108 -1.69 -6.76 3.86
C ILE A 108 -2.86 -6.35 2.97
N LEU A 109 -3.63 -5.33 3.37
CA LEU A 109 -4.78 -4.87 2.59
C LEU A 109 -4.38 -4.37 1.20
N ALA A 110 -3.25 -3.69 1.05
CA ALA A 110 -2.75 -3.20 -0.23
C ALA A 110 -2.44 -4.36 -1.18
N LEU A 111 -1.74 -5.39 -0.72
CA LEU A 111 -1.42 -6.57 -1.56
C LEU A 111 -2.67 -7.37 -1.92
N TYR A 112 -3.58 -7.61 -0.95
CA TYR A 112 -4.87 -8.23 -1.26
C TYR A 112 -5.69 -7.39 -2.23
N TYR A 113 -5.63 -6.06 -2.13
CA TYR A 113 -6.33 -5.16 -3.04
C TYR A 113 -5.76 -5.26 -4.45
N SER A 114 -4.43 -5.21 -4.59
CA SER A 114 -3.71 -5.43 -5.86
C SER A 114 -4.10 -6.77 -6.49
N TRP A 115 -4.20 -7.83 -5.67
CA TRP A 115 -4.66 -9.14 -6.10
C TRP A 115 -6.11 -9.14 -6.59
N PHE A 116 -7.08 -8.74 -5.76
CA PHE A 116 -8.51 -8.74 -6.14
C PHE A 116 -8.79 -7.89 -7.38
N ARG A 117 -8.04 -6.79 -7.54
CA ARG A 117 -8.05 -5.97 -8.74
C ARG A 117 -7.47 -6.70 -9.95
N GLY A 118 -6.38 -7.45 -9.78
CA GLY A 118 -5.69 -8.18 -10.84
C GLY A 118 -6.36 -9.47 -11.30
N ILE A 119 -7.23 -10.08 -10.48
CA ILE A 119 -7.92 -11.35 -10.80
C ILE A 119 -8.54 -11.36 -12.22
N PRO A 120 -9.31 -10.36 -12.68
CA PRO A 120 -9.91 -10.39 -14.01
C PRO A 120 -8.87 -10.48 -15.15
N VAL A 121 -7.70 -9.88 -14.96
CA VAL A 121 -6.60 -9.91 -15.93
C VAL A 121 -5.87 -11.27 -15.88
N ILE A 122 -5.67 -11.79 -14.66
CA ILE A 122 -4.99 -13.06 -14.41
C ILE A 122 -5.82 -14.25 -14.88
N ASP A 123 -7.14 -14.24 -14.65
CA ASP A 123 -8.05 -15.29 -15.08
C ASP A 123 -8.08 -15.42 -16.62
N VAL A 124 -7.86 -14.32 -17.35
CA VAL A 124 -7.78 -14.31 -18.82
C VAL A 124 -6.42 -14.82 -19.32
N LEU A 125 -5.32 -14.46 -18.66
CA LEU A 125 -3.98 -14.80 -19.12
C LEU A 125 -3.47 -16.16 -18.62
N MET A 126 -3.59 -16.41 -17.32
CA MET A 126 -2.96 -17.54 -16.62
C MET A 126 -3.78 -17.96 -15.38
N PRO A 127 -4.98 -18.57 -15.55
CA PRO A 127 -5.85 -18.94 -14.43
C PRO A 127 -5.22 -19.96 -13.47
N MET A 128 -4.25 -20.75 -13.94
CA MET A 128 -3.53 -21.75 -13.13
C MET A 128 -2.69 -21.13 -12.01
N VAL A 129 -2.32 -19.84 -12.12
CA VAL A 129 -1.47 -19.15 -11.14
C VAL A 129 -2.27 -18.72 -9.89
N ARG A 130 -3.60 -18.74 -9.98
CA ARG A 130 -4.51 -18.27 -8.92
C ARG A 130 -4.30 -18.87 -7.52
N PRO A 131 -4.25 -20.20 -7.33
CA PRO A 131 -4.03 -20.79 -6.01
C PRO A 131 -2.64 -20.43 -5.45
N TYR A 132 -1.62 -20.33 -6.30
CA TYR A 132 -0.25 -20.03 -5.87
C TYR A 132 -0.10 -18.60 -5.36
N VAL A 133 -0.71 -17.62 -6.04
CA VAL A 133 -0.68 -16.22 -5.59
C VAL A 133 -1.49 -16.04 -4.31
N PHE A 134 -2.61 -16.74 -4.17
CA PHE A 134 -3.36 -16.72 -2.91
C PHE A 134 -2.54 -17.33 -1.75
N ALA A 135 -1.88 -18.47 -1.98
CA ALA A 135 -0.99 -19.06 -0.98
C ALA A 135 0.17 -18.11 -0.61
N TRP A 136 0.75 -17.42 -1.58
CA TRP A 136 1.77 -16.39 -1.36
C TRP A 136 1.27 -15.27 -0.43
N LEU A 137 0.07 -14.72 -0.68
CA LEU A 137 -0.52 -13.68 0.16
C LEU A 137 -0.77 -14.14 1.60
N VAL A 138 -1.20 -15.39 1.78
CA VAL A 138 -1.39 -15.98 3.11
C VAL A 138 -0.05 -16.10 3.83
N VAL A 139 0.98 -16.65 3.17
CA VAL A 139 2.33 -16.77 3.74
C VAL A 139 2.88 -15.40 4.12
N TYR A 140 2.72 -14.40 3.25
CA TYR A 140 3.15 -13.03 3.53
C TYR A 140 2.42 -12.41 4.74
N SER A 141 1.11 -12.63 4.86
CA SER A 141 0.32 -12.13 5.98
C SER A 141 0.73 -12.77 7.31
N ILE A 142 1.04 -14.07 7.30
CA ILE A 142 1.55 -14.79 8.46
C ILE A 142 2.93 -14.24 8.85
N LEU A 143 3.80 -13.99 7.87
CA LEU A 143 5.12 -13.41 8.13
C LEU A 143 5.01 -12.02 8.80
N LEU A 144 4.14 -11.13 8.29
CA LEU A 144 3.93 -9.82 8.93
C LEU A 144 3.35 -9.94 10.34
N ALA A 145 2.42 -10.87 10.57
CA ALA A 145 1.89 -11.11 11.92
C ALA A 145 2.97 -11.61 12.90
N ILE A 146 3.94 -12.41 12.42
CA ILE A 146 5.10 -12.83 13.22
C ILE A 146 6.01 -11.63 13.53
N ILE A 147 6.28 -10.78 12.53
CA ILE A 147 7.07 -9.55 12.69
C ILE A 147 6.42 -8.64 13.75
N ASP A 148 5.12 -8.35 13.63
CA ASP A 148 4.38 -7.53 14.60
C ASP A 148 4.42 -8.13 16.01
N ALA A 149 4.26 -9.46 16.13
CA ALA A 149 4.35 -10.15 17.42
C ALA A 149 5.75 -10.03 18.05
N LEU A 150 6.81 -10.10 17.24
CA LEU A 150 8.18 -9.90 17.71
C LEU A 150 8.42 -8.46 18.13
N ILE A 151 7.92 -7.47 17.39
CA ILE A 151 7.99 -6.06 17.77
C ILE A 151 7.37 -5.84 19.15
N ILE A 152 6.17 -6.40 19.39
CA ILE A 152 5.52 -6.34 20.70
C ILE A 152 6.42 -6.96 21.78
N VAL A 153 6.98 -8.15 21.53
CA VAL A 153 7.85 -8.82 22.51
C VAL A 153 9.10 -8.00 22.82
N ILE A 154 9.70 -7.34 21.81
CA ILE A 154 10.87 -6.47 21.96
C ILE A 154 10.51 -5.23 22.78
N ASP A 155 9.44 -4.53 22.40
CA ASP A 155 8.96 -3.29 23.00
C ASP A 155 8.63 -3.45 24.50
N PHE A 156 8.16 -4.63 24.91
CA PHE A 156 7.80 -4.94 26.30
C PHE A 156 8.89 -5.71 27.07
N SER A 157 10.02 -6.05 26.45
CA SER A 157 11.13 -6.72 27.14
C SER A 157 11.89 -5.75 28.04
N LEU A 158 12.27 -6.20 29.24
CA LEU A 158 13.18 -5.46 30.13
C LEU A 158 14.65 -5.89 29.99
N ASN A 159 14.92 -6.96 29.24
CA ASN A 159 16.26 -7.50 29.03
C ASN A 159 16.86 -6.93 27.74
N SER A 160 17.91 -6.10 27.88
CA SER A 160 18.59 -5.43 26.77
C SER A 160 19.32 -6.40 25.84
N GLU A 161 19.97 -7.44 26.38
CA GLU A 161 20.66 -8.46 25.57
C GLU A 161 19.67 -9.20 24.68
N PHE A 162 18.51 -9.55 25.24
CA PHE A 162 17.43 -10.17 24.49
C PHE A 162 16.87 -9.24 23.40
N GLN A 163 16.73 -7.94 23.68
CA GLN A 163 16.29 -6.95 22.69
C GLN A 163 17.25 -6.85 21.52
N ASP A 164 18.56 -6.78 21.77
CA ASP A 164 19.57 -6.66 20.71
C ASP A 164 19.61 -7.90 19.82
N ILE A 165 19.51 -9.09 20.41
CA ILE A 165 19.41 -10.35 19.66
C ILE A 165 18.13 -10.36 18.81
N MET A 166 16.98 -9.99 19.37
CA MET A 166 15.70 -9.99 18.66
C MET A 166 15.63 -8.93 17.54
N LYS A 167 16.23 -7.75 17.74
CA LYS A 167 16.33 -6.70 16.70
C LYS A 167 17.09 -7.20 15.46
N ASN A 168 18.14 -8.00 15.64
CA ASN A 168 18.85 -8.61 14.51
C ASN A 168 17.94 -9.56 13.73
N TYR A 169 17.18 -10.43 14.41
CA TYR A 169 16.20 -11.31 13.75
C TYR A 169 15.10 -10.53 13.04
N LEU A 170 14.61 -9.45 13.67
CA LEU A 170 13.62 -8.56 13.07
C LEU A 170 14.12 -7.96 11.75
N GLY A 171 15.36 -7.45 11.73
CA GLY A 171 15.98 -6.93 10.50
C GLY A 171 16.04 -7.95 9.36
N TYR A 172 16.38 -9.21 9.65
CA TYR A 172 16.34 -10.27 8.63
C TYR A 172 14.92 -10.56 8.12
N LEU A 173 13.93 -10.59 9.02
CA LEU A 173 12.53 -10.82 8.64
C LEU A 173 11.97 -9.67 7.82
N ASP A 174 12.33 -8.42 8.12
CA ASP A 174 11.94 -7.23 7.34
C ASP A 174 12.52 -7.26 5.93
N VAL A 175 13.78 -7.68 5.78
CA VAL A 175 14.38 -7.88 4.45
C VAL A 175 13.65 -8.97 3.67
N VAL A 176 13.34 -10.11 4.31
CA VAL A 176 12.59 -11.21 3.67
C VAL A 176 11.18 -10.78 3.28
N SER A 177 10.47 -10.07 4.17
CA SER A 177 9.12 -9.57 3.89
C SER A 177 9.14 -8.58 2.73
N GLY A 178 10.12 -7.66 2.71
CA GLY A 178 10.36 -6.73 1.62
C GLY A 178 10.59 -7.42 0.28
N PHE A 179 11.41 -8.46 0.23
CA PHE A 179 11.62 -9.27 -0.98
C PHE A 179 10.35 -9.99 -1.45
N LEU A 180 9.54 -10.52 -0.52
CA LEU A 180 8.28 -11.18 -0.86
C LEU A 180 7.24 -10.20 -1.40
N ALA A 181 7.14 -9.01 -0.81
CA ALA A 181 6.28 -7.93 -1.30
C ALA A 181 6.73 -7.47 -2.69
N PHE A 182 8.05 -7.26 -2.87
CA PHE A 182 8.64 -6.90 -4.15
C PHE A 182 8.36 -7.94 -5.24
N GLY A 183 8.59 -9.22 -4.94
CA GLY A 183 8.36 -10.32 -5.89
C GLY A 183 6.90 -10.39 -6.33
N PHE A 184 5.96 -10.20 -5.41
CA PHE A 184 4.53 -10.15 -5.72
C PHE A 184 4.18 -8.97 -6.63
N GLU A 185 4.65 -7.78 -6.28
CA GLU A 185 4.35 -6.55 -7.04
C GLU A 185 4.98 -6.59 -8.44
N ALA A 186 6.22 -7.07 -8.56
CA ALA A 186 6.89 -7.30 -9.84
C ALA A 186 6.13 -8.32 -10.70
N PHE A 187 5.61 -9.39 -10.10
CA PHE A 187 4.76 -10.36 -10.79
C PHE A 187 3.46 -9.71 -11.30
N VAL A 188 2.75 -8.95 -10.46
CA VAL A 188 1.51 -8.26 -10.85
C VAL A 188 1.75 -7.28 -12.00
N VAL A 189 2.81 -6.47 -11.92
CA VAL A 189 3.20 -5.55 -13.00
C VAL A 189 3.57 -6.31 -14.27
N GLY A 190 4.30 -7.43 -14.15
CA GLY A 190 4.61 -8.30 -15.28
C GLY A 190 3.35 -8.80 -15.99
N VAL A 191 2.34 -9.23 -15.23
CA VAL A 191 1.04 -9.64 -15.78
C VAL A 191 0.33 -8.48 -16.47
N TYR A 192 0.30 -7.29 -15.87
CA TYR A 192 -0.29 -6.10 -16.48
C TYR A 192 0.42 -5.69 -17.78
N GLY A 193 1.76 -5.70 -17.78
CA GLY A 193 2.58 -5.41 -18.96
C GLY A 193 2.33 -6.42 -20.07
N TYR A 194 2.31 -7.71 -19.75
CA TYR A 194 2.02 -8.78 -20.71
C TYR A 194 0.60 -8.66 -21.29
N TYR A 195 -0.40 -8.35 -20.46
CA TYR A 195 -1.76 -8.09 -20.91
C TYR A 195 -1.83 -6.93 -21.91
N LEU A 196 -1.24 -5.78 -21.56
CA LEU A 196 -1.22 -4.59 -22.41
C LEU A 196 -0.48 -4.83 -23.72
N TRP A 197 0.59 -5.62 -23.70
CA TRP A 197 1.34 -5.98 -24.89
C TRP A 197 0.51 -6.86 -25.84
N ARG A 198 -0.06 -7.97 -25.34
CA ARG A 198 -0.98 -8.86 -26.10
C ARG A 198 -2.15 -8.10 -26.72
N MET A 199 -2.72 -7.17 -25.95
CA MET A 199 -3.83 -6.33 -26.37
C MET A 199 -3.50 -5.40 -27.54
N LYS A 200 -2.26 -4.90 -27.63
CA LYS A 200 -1.81 -4.04 -28.72
C LYS A 200 -1.74 -4.80 -30.05
N GLU A 201 -1.46 -6.09 -30.00
CA GLU A 201 -1.27 -6.92 -31.20
C GLU A 201 -2.58 -7.47 -31.80
N GLN A 202 -3.63 -7.64 -31.00
CA GLN A 202 -4.82 -8.42 -31.40
C GLN A 202 -6.11 -7.61 -31.64
N ASP A 203 -6.03 -6.26 -31.66
CA ASP A 203 -7.14 -5.32 -31.95
C ASP A 203 -8.52 -5.74 -31.39
N PHE A 204 -8.56 -6.21 -30.12
CA PHE A 204 -9.80 -6.64 -29.47
C PHE A 204 -10.67 -5.43 -29.10
N GLY A 205 -11.53 -5.03 -30.03
CA GLY A 205 -12.20 -3.73 -30.03
C GLY A 205 -13.41 -3.50 -29.11
N VAL A 206 -13.91 -4.44 -28.29
CA VAL A 206 -15.27 -4.24 -27.72
C VAL A 206 -15.44 -4.35 -26.19
N ASN A 207 -14.46 -4.82 -25.40
CA ASN A 207 -14.69 -4.89 -23.93
C ASN A 207 -13.48 -4.70 -23.03
N THR A 208 -12.36 -4.27 -23.59
CA THR A 208 -11.04 -4.31 -22.96
C THR A 208 -10.62 -2.99 -22.31
N SER A 209 -11.44 -1.94 -22.44
CA SER A 209 -11.16 -0.60 -21.90
C SER A 209 -11.08 -0.60 -20.37
N ARG A 210 -11.83 -1.47 -19.71
CA ARG A 210 -11.86 -1.59 -18.25
C ARG A 210 -10.56 -2.20 -17.71
N GLU A 211 -10.15 -3.33 -18.27
CA GLU A 211 -8.94 -4.06 -17.89
C GLU A 211 -7.70 -3.23 -18.20
N ARG A 212 -7.71 -2.47 -19.29
CA ARG A 212 -6.65 -1.50 -19.61
C ARG A 212 -6.50 -0.43 -18.53
N ILE A 213 -7.61 0.17 -18.07
CA ILE A 213 -7.58 1.13 -16.95
C ILE A 213 -6.99 0.47 -15.70
N ILE A 214 -7.44 -0.74 -15.37
CA ILE A 214 -6.92 -1.50 -14.23
C ILE A 214 -5.41 -1.71 -14.33
N CYS A 215 -4.90 -2.09 -15.50
CA CYS A 215 -3.47 -2.35 -15.69
C CYS A 215 -2.63 -1.07 -15.54
N ILE A 216 -3.05 0.05 -16.13
CA ILE A 216 -2.30 1.31 -16.10
C ILE A 216 -2.23 1.86 -14.67
N TYR A 217 -3.39 2.05 -14.03
CA TYR A 217 -3.42 2.54 -12.64
C TYR A 217 -2.84 1.51 -11.67
N GLY A 218 -2.95 0.23 -11.99
CA GLY A 218 -2.35 -0.85 -11.22
C GLY A 218 -0.83 -0.76 -11.21
N ALA A 219 -0.19 -0.61 -12.37
CA ALA A 219 1.25 -0.45 -12.47
C ALA A 219 1.76 0.82 -11.78
N ILE A 220 1.05 1.95 -11.92
CA ILE A 220 1.39 3.19 -11.20
C ILE A 220 1.22 3.00 -9.69
N GLY A 221 0.18 2.29 -9.25
CA GLY A 221 -0.03 1.99 -7.84
C GLY A 221 1.10 1.15 -7.26
N THR A 222 1.49 0.10 -7.98
CA THR A 222 2.62 -0.75 -7.61
C THR A 222 3.92 0.04 -7.41
N LEU A 223 4.18 1.06 -8.23
CA LEU A 223 5.35 1.93 -8.04
C LEU A 223 5.40 2.55 -6.64
N PHE A 224 4.28 3.01 -6.10
CA PHE A 224 4.24 3.60 -4.77
C PHE A 224 4.40 2.55 -3.65
N ILE A 225 3.86 1.34 -3.84
CA ILE A 225 4.13 0.24 -2.90
C ILE A 225 5.61 -0.15 -2.95
N PHE A 226 6.23 -0.13 -4.12
CA PHE A 226 7.67 -0.37 -4.27
C PHE A 226 8.51 0.69 -3.53
N LEU A 227 8.19 1.97 -3.71
CA LEU A 227 8.87 3.07 -3.01
C LEU A 227 8.71 2.96 -1.49
N LEU A 228 7.52 2.55 -1.01
CA LEU A 228 7.28 2.28 0.40
C LEU A 228 8.17 1.15 0.94
N GLN A 229 8.20 0.00 0.26
CA GLN A 229 9.01 -1.14 0.70
C GLN A 229 10.51 -0.81 0.67
N LEU A 230 10.98 -0.15 -0.39
CA LEU A 230 12.38 0.24 -0.52
C LEU A 230 12.78 1.23 0.58
N SER A 231 11.94 2.22 0.88
CA SER A 231 12.23 3.20 1.94
C SER A 231 12.29 2.56 3.32
N ILE A 232 11.37 1.64 3.65
CA ILE A 232 11.41 0.88 4.91
C ILE A 232 12.73 0.11 5.04
N ILE A 233 13.12 -0.66 4.02
CA ILE A 233 14.36 -1.44 4.04
C ILE A 233 15.57 -0.52 4.23
N LEU A 234 15.62 0.63 3.54
CA LEU A 234 16.72 1.58 3.68
C LEU A 234 16.80 2.17 5.09
N VAL A 235 15.67 2.61 5.65
CA VAL A 235 15.61 3.19 7.00
C VAL A 235 16.05 2.18 8.04
N VAL A 236 15.53 0.94 7.99
CA VAL A 236 15.91 -0.14 8.92
C VAL A 236 17.41 -0.41 8.84
N ASN A 237 17.98 -0.52 7.63
CA ASN A 237 19.41 -0.79 7.48
C ASN A 237 20.30 0.38 7.94
N TRP A 238 19.90 1.63 7.68
CA TRP A 238 20.71 2.80 8.05
C TRP A 238 20.68 3.09 9.55
N THR A 239 19.54 2.89 10.20
CA THR A 239 19.33 3.17 11.64
C THR A 239 19.90 2.08 12.55
N GLN A 240 20.25 0.91 12.01
CA GLN A 240 20.89 -0.18 12.76
C GLN A 240 22.42 -0.04 12.85
N LEU A 241 23.03 0.90 12.12
CA LEU A 241 24.48 1.10 12.13
C LEU A 241 24.91 1.97 13.32
N GLU A 242 26.07 1.68 13.88
CA GLU A 242 26.62 2.47 15.00
C GLU A 242 26.89 3.93 14.60
N VAL A 243 27.26 4.15 13.33
CA VAL A 243 27.60 5.46 12.77
C VAL A 243 26.69 5.74 11.57
N PRO A 244 26.07 6.93 11.48
CA PRO A 244 25.23 7.27 10.33
C PRO A 244 26.06 7.31 9.04
N THR A 245 25.66 6.53 8.04
CA THR A 245 26.36 6.41 6.75
C THR A 245 25.80 7.31 5.65
N VAL A 246 24.66 7.94 5.90
CA VAL A 246 23.94 8.80 4.94
C VAL A 246 23.75 10.17 5.56
N SER A 247 23.60 11.20 4.74
CA SER A 247 23.33 12.56 5.25
C SER A 247 21.91 12.67 5.83
N VAL A 248 21.70 13.64 6.71
CA VAL A 248 20.40 13.95 7.32
C VAL A 248 19.35 14.25 6.25
N GLU A 249 19.72 14.94 5.16
CA GLU A 249 18.81 15.27 4.07
C GLU A 249 18.37 14.01 3.30
N LEU A 250 19.29 13.06 3.08
CA LEU A 250 18.93 11.81 2.40
C LEU A 250 18.01 10.96 3.27
N LEU A 251 18.29 10.86 4.58
CA LEU A 251 17.40 10.16 5.51
C LEU A 251 16.01 10.82 5.52
N THR A 252 15.96 12.14 5.61
CA THR A 252 14.71 12.93 5.55
C THR A 252 13.89 12.60 4.30
N ILE A 253 14.51 12.62 3.12
CA ILE A 253 13.83 12.30 1.86
C ILE A 253 13.24 10.89 1.90
N VAL A 254 14.01 9.92 2.41
CA VAL A 254 13.56 8.53 2.47
C VAL A 254 12.41 8.34 3.47
N LEU A 255 12.48 8.99 4.64
CA LEU A 255 11.38 9.01 5.61
C LEU A 255 10.12 9.65 5.00
N SER A 256 10.24 10.77 4.30
CA SER A 256 9.12 11.38 3.59
C SER A 256 8.53 10.48 2.52
N VAL A 257 9.38 9.76 1.76
CA VAL A 257 8.92 8.77 0.79
C VAL A 257 8.15 7.66 1.49
N GLN A 258 8.64 7.17 2.63
CA GLN A 258 7.96 6.16 3.45
C GLN A 258 6.58 6.65 3.92
N ALA A 259 6.50 7.87 4.46
CA ALA A 259 5.26 8.45 4.98
C ALA A 259 4.24 8.76 3.87
N PHE A 260 4.67 9.31 2.73
CA PHE A 260 3.76 9.75 1.67
C PHE A 260 3.39 8.65 0.67
N SER A 261 4.19 7.60 0.49
CA SER A 261 3.91 6.53 -0.48
C SER A 261 2.53 5.85 -0.29
N PRO A 262 2.08 5.51 0.93
CA PRO A 262 0.73 4.98 1.16
C PRO A 262 -0.36 5.93 0.67
N THR A 263 -0.23 7.23 0.94
CA THR A 263 -1.23 8.22 0.52
C THR A 263 -1.23 8.42 -1.00
N ALA A 264 -0.06 8.45 -1.63
CA ALA A 264 0.06 8.54 -3.09
C ALA A 264 -0.56 7.31 -3.77
N TYR A 265 -0.29 6.10 -3.24
CA TYR A 265 -0.95 4.87 -3.66
C TYR A 265 -2.49 4.98 -3.60
N LEU A 266 -3.03 5.48 -2.48
CA LEU A 266 -4.48 5.63 -2.30
C LEU A 266 -5.10 6.63 -3.29
N PHE A 267 -4.42 7.73 -3.62
CA PHE A 267 -4.87 8.64 -4.68
C PHE A 267 -4.94 7.96 -6.05
N VAL A 268 -3.94 7.14 -6.38
CA VAL A 268 -3.96 6.35 -7.62
C VAL A 268 -5.16 5.39 -7.64
N GLN A 269 -5.46 4.71 -6.52
CA GLN A 269 -6.62 3.81 -6.44
C GLN A 269 -7.96 4.56 -6.51
N LEU A 270 -8.07 5.74 -5.90
CA LEU A 270 -9.25 6.61 -6.03
C LEU A 270 -9.44 7.12 -7.46
N ALA A 271 -8.34 7.51 -8.13
CA ALA A 271 -8.35 7.94 -9.52
C ALA A 271 -8.76 6.80 -10.46
N MET A 272 -8.26 5.58 -10.23
CA MET A 272 -8.67 4.38 -10.94
C MET A 272 -10.17 4.13 -10.77
N LYS A 273 -10.68 4.17 -9.54
CA LYS A 273 -12.11 4.00 -9.26
C LYS A 273 -12.95 5.01 -10.03
N ARG A 274 -12.55 6.27 -10.05
CA ARG A 274 -13.21 7.33 -10.85
C ARG A 274 -13.17 7.02 -12.34
N ALA A 275 -12.03 6.60 -12.88
CA ALA A 275 -11.88 6.26 -14.29
C ALA A 275 -12.77 5.08 -14.69
N LEU A 276 -12.84 4.03 -13.85
CA LEU A 276 -13.72 2.89 -14.05
C LEU A 276 -15.21 3.30 -14.04
N PHE A 277 -15.60 4.21 -13.15
CA PHE A 277 -16.95 4.74 -13.10
C PHE A 277 -17.32 5.53 -14.39
N VAL A 278 -16.42 6.41 -14.84
CA VAL A 278 -16.63 7.18 -16.08
C VAL A 278 -16.73 6.27 -17.29
N ASN A 279 -15.85 5.26 -17.40
CA ASN A 279 -15.88 4.28 -18.48
C ASN A 279 -17.23 3.53 -18.51
N LYS A 280 -17.72 3.07 -17.35
CA LYS A 280 -19.03 2.42 -17.24
C LYS A 280 -20.19 3.31 -17.70
N LYS A 281 -20.13 4.62 -17.41
CA LYS A 281 -21.15 5.59 -17.83
C LYS A 281 -21.13 5.87 -19.34
N ASN A 282 -19.98 5.75 -19.98
CA ASN A 282 -19.79 6.02 -21.41
C ASN A 282 -19.98 4.77 -22.30
N ALA A 283 -19.99 3.56 -21.72
CA ALA A 283 -20.30 2.31 -22.40
C ALA A 283 -21.75 2.06 -22.89
N PRO A 284 -22.83 2.79 -22.51
CA PRO A 284 -24.20 2.39 -22.85
C PRO A 284 -24.64 2.61 -24.31
N ALA A 285 -23.77 3.02 -25.23
CA ALA A 285 -24.15 3.24 -26.64
C ALA A 285 -24.04 2.00 -27.55
N LEU A 286 -23.29 0.96 -27.17
CA LEU A 286 -23.03 -0.20 -28.05
C LEU A 286 -23.95 -1.42 -27.81
N ASN A 287 -24.51 -1.58 -26.61
CA ASN A 287 -25.34 -2.75 -26.28
C ASN A 287 -26.86 -2.54 -26.42
N GLN A 288 -27.35 -1.30 -26.55
CA GLN A 288 -28.78 -1.07 -26.80
C GLN A 288 -29.22 -1.42 -28.25
N GLY A 289 -28.28 -1.63 -29.18
CA GLY A 289 -28.56 -2.12 -30.53
C GLY A 289 -28.78 -3.63 -30.62
N SER A 290 -28.10 -4.42 -29.76
CA SER A 290 -28.19 -5.88 -29.78
C SER A 290 -29.51 -6.40 -29.19
N ASP A 291 -30.03 -5.75 -28.14
CA ASP A 291 -31.30 -6.18 -27.53
C ASP A 291 -32.51 -5.84 -28.40
N LYS A 292 -32.47 -4.74 -29.17
CA LYS A 292 -33.51 -4.44 -30.18
C LYS A 292 -33.44 -5.37 -31.40
N ALA A 293 -32.25 -5.79 -31.82
CA ALA A 293 -32.08 -6.79 -32.88
C ALA A 293 -32.58 -8.18 -32.45
N ALA A 294 -32.30 -8.61 -31.22
CA ALA A 294 -32.79 -9.88 -30.68
C ALA A 294 -34.31 -9.90 -30.45
N THR A 295 -34.92 -8.75 -30.14
CA THR A 295 -36.38 -8.62 -30.00
C THR A 295 -37.08 -8.67 -31.36
N ASN A 296 -36.51 -8.08 -32.42
CA ASN A 296 -37.03 -8.20 -33.79
C ASN A 296 -36.83 -9.60 -34.40
N GLN A 297 -35.79 -10.33 -34.01
CA GLN A 297 -35.59 -11.71 -34.50
C GLN A 297 -36.57 -12.71 -33.88
N LYS A 298 -37.10 -12.43 -32.67
CA LYS A 298 -38.15 -13.24 -32.05
C LYS A 298 -39.54 -12.95 -32.62
N SER A 299 -39.83 -11.73 -33.10
CA SER A 299 -41.12 -11.43 -33.75
C SER A 299 -41.22 -11.98 -35.17
N ILE A 300 -40.11 -12.09 -35.90
CA ILE A 300 -40.10 -12.66 -37.26
C ILE A 300 -40.21 -14.19 -37.27
N LYS A 301 -39.88 -14.88 -36.17
CA LYS A 301 -40.06 -16.35 -36.03
C LYS A 301 -41.45 -16.76 -35.52
N ALA A 302 -42.34 -15.80 -35.26
CA ALA A 302 -43.70 -16.05 -34.78
C ALA A 302 -44.78 -15.84 -35.86
N LEU A 303 -44.37 -15.69 -37.12
CA LEU A 303 -45.20 -15.65 -38.34
C LEU A 303 -44.76 -16.80 -39.27
#